data_AF-A0A0G3HIP2-F1
#
_entry.id   AF-A0A0G3HIP2-F1
#
_cell.length_a   1.000
_cell.length_b   1.000
_cell.length_c   1.000
_cell.angle_alpha   90.00
_cell.angle_beta   90.00
_cell.angle_gamma   90.00
#
_symmetry.space_group_name_H-M   'P 1'
#
loop_
_entity.id
_entity.type
_entity.pdbx_description
1 polymer ?
#
loop_
_entity_poly.entity_id
_entity_poly.type
_entity_poly.pdbx_seq_one_letter_code
_entity_poly.pdbx_strand_id
1 'polypeptide(L)' 'MPPGPCAAGRPNAVAVTPRPRDPRESLVTPAELAARMAEVLDPVAADAAEEAAQLEAAHTILSDVLYNTAKESS' A
#
# COMPACT_ATOMS: atom_id res chain seq x y z
N MET A 1 16.16 59.30 20.97
CA MET A 1 16.46 58.75 19.63
C MET A 1 16.68 57.25 19.77
N PRO A 2 16.08 56.41 18.90
CA PRO A 2 15.84 54.97 19.10
C PRO A 2 16.96 54.10 18.45
N PRO A 3 16.95 52.74 18.55
CA PRO A 3 16.04 51.84 17.80
C PRO A 3 15.36 50.81 18.75
N GLY A 4 14.16 50.26 18.52
CA GLY A 4 13.63 49.56 17.36
C GLY A 4 13.34 48.09 17.78
N PRO A 5 12.17 47.48 17.46
CA PRO A 5 11.71 46.25 18.10
C PRO A 5 12.42 45.01 17.53
N CYS A 6 12.98 44.17 18.40
CA CYS A 6 13.46 42.84 18.01
C CYS A 6 12.27 41.94 17.69
N ALA A 7 12.04 41.73 16.40
CA ALA A 7 11.21 40.69 15.84
C ALA A 7 11.73 39.32 16.28
N ALA A 8 11.04 38.65 17.21
CA ALA A 8 11.24 37.23 17.46
C ALA A 8 10.48 36.44 16.39
N GLY A 9 11.22 35.88 15.44
CA GLY A 9 10.70 35.04 14.38
C GLY A 9 9.92 33.85 14.94
N ARG A 10 8.68 33.67 14.46
CA ARG A 10 7.89 32.47 14.73
C ARG A 10 8.59 31.27 14.05
N PRO A 11 8.76 30.12 14.73
CA PRO A 11 9.23 28.92 14.06
C PRO A 11 8.21 28.55 12.99
N ASN A 12 8.72 28.38 11.78
CA ASN A 12 7.97 28.01 10.58
C ASN A 12 7.22 26.70 10.89
N ALA A 13 5.90 26.77 11.08
CA ALA A 13 5.07 25.59 11.18
C ALA A 13 5.14 24.91 9.81
N VAL A 14 5.92 23.83 9.73
CA VAL A 14 5.97 22.96 8.56
C VAL A 14 4.56 22.40 8.43
N ALA A 15 3.76 23.02 7.56
CA ALA A 15 2.48 22.50 7.17
C ALA A 15 2.75 21.13 6.54
N VAL A 16 2.49 20.07 7.31
CA VAL A 16 2.46 18.69 6.81
C VAL A 16 1.24 18.61 5.90
N THR A 17 1.38 19.16 4.70
CA THR A 17 0.45 18.91 3.61
C THR A 17 0.59 17.41 3.29
N PRO A 18 -0.52 16.66 3.22
CA PRO A 18 -0.45 15.25 2.83
C PRO A 18 0.29 15.18 1.49
N ARG A 19 1.42 14.48 1.46
CA ARG A 19 2.19 14.32 0.23
C ARG A 19 1.26 13.69 -0.81
N PRO A 20 1.14 14.25 -2.03
CA PRO A 20 0.43 13.60 -3.10
C PRO A 20 0.96 12.17 -3.26
N ARG A 21 0.06 11.19 -3.22
CA ARG A 21 0.41 9.77 -3.35
C ARG A 21 0.97 9.53 -4.75
N ASP A 22 2.11 8.84 -4.83
CA ASP A 22 2.70 8.49 -6.13
C ASP A 22 1.82 7.43 -6.81
N PRO A 23 1.27 7.69 -8.01
CA PRO A 23 0.46 6.70 -8.75
C PRO A 23 1.23 5.44 -9.12
N ARG A 24 2.58 5.47 -9.08
CA ARG A 24 3.44 4.33 -9.38
C ARG A 24 3.70 3.45 -8.16
N GLU A 25 3.34 3.91 -6.95
CA GLU A 25 3.44 3.09 -5.76
C GLU A 25 2.27 2.10 -5.70
N SER A 26 2.58 0.81 -5.77
CA SER A 26 1.60 -0.25 -5.52
C SER A 26 0.87 0.02 -4.20
N LEU A 27 -0.46 -0.01 -4.24
CA LEU A 27 -1.32 0.13 -3.06
C LEU A 27 -1.10 -1.01 -2.04
N VAL A 28 -0.55 -2.14 -2.51
CA VAL A 28 -0.25 -3.32 -1.71
C VAL A 28 1.26 -3.54 -1.71
N THR A 29 1.85 -3.54 -0.53
CA THR A 29 3.27 -3.87 -0.34
C THR A 29 3.51 -5.37 -0.52
N PRO A 30 4.74 -5.80 -0.87
CA PRO A 30 5.07 -7.23 -0.94
C PRO A 30 4.78 -7.99 0.37
N ALA A 31 4.95 -7.33 1.52
CA ALA A 31 4.66 -7.91 2.83
C ALA A 31 3.15 -8.15 3.04
N GLU A 32 2.30 -7.20 2.64
CA GLU A 32 0.84 -7.35 2.71
C GLU A 32 0.34 -8.43 1.74
N LEU A 33 0.93 -8.53 0.55
CA LEU A 33 0.62 -9.62 -0.38
C LEU A 33 1.01 -10.98 0.21
N ALA A 34 2.19 -11.09 0.80
CA ALA A 34 2.64 -12.33 1.45
C ALA A 34 1.71 -12.75 2.59
N ALA A 35 1.24 -11.80 3.40
CA ALA A 35 0.26 -12.08 4.46
C ALA A 35 -1.07 -12.62 3.89
N ARG A 36 -1.61 -11.98 2.85
CA ARG A 36 -2.84 -12.44 2.17
C ARG A 36 -2.67 -13.82 1.52
N MET A 37 -1.50 -14.10 0.97
CA MET A 37 -1.18 -15.42 0.42
C MET A 37 -1.11 -16.49 1.51
N ALA A 38 -0.51 -16.18 2.65
CA ALA A 38 -0.50 -17.08 3.79
C ALA A 38 -1.94 -17.38 4.25
N GLU A 39 -2.81 -16.39 4.39
CA GLU A 39 -4.21 -16.62 4.79
C GLU A 39 -4.97 -17.59 3.87
N VAL A 40 -4.69 -17.57 2.56
CA VAL A 40 -5.34 -18.46 1.58
C VAL A 40 -4.73 -19.85 1.55
N LEU A 41 -3.42 -19.96 1.73
CA LEU A 41 -2.66 -21.21 1.56
C LEU A 41 -2.33 -21.93 2.88
N ASP A 42 -2.51 -21.28 4.04
CA ASP A 42 -2.28 -21.86 5.37
C ASP A 42 -3.30 -22.96 5.74
N PRO A 43 -4.60 -22.87 5.38
CA PRO A 43 -5.53 -23.95 5.65
C PRO A 43 -5.14 -25.22 4.89
N VAL A 44 -5.05 -26.35 5.59
CA VAL A 44 -4.81 -27.65 4.96
C VAL A 44 -6.05 -28.06 4.17
N ALA A 45 -5.92 -28.20 2.86
CA ALA A 45 -6.97 -28.76 2.01
C ALA A 45 -7.21 -30.25 2.36
N ALA A 46 -8.48 -30.65 2.47
CA ALA A 46 -8.85 -32.03 2.74
C ALA A 46 -8.75 -32.92 1.49
N ASP A 47 -8.88 -32.32 0.30
CA ASP A 47 -8.82 -33.01 -0.98
C ASP A 47 -8.31 -32.12 -2.12
N ALA A 48 -8.15 -32.72 -3.31
CA ALA A 48 -7.64 -32.04 -4.49
C ALA A 48 -8.58 -30.95 -5.03
N ALA A 49 -9.88 -31.04 -4.76
CA ALA A 49 -10.83 -30.01 -5.19
C ALA A 49 -10.70 -28.76 -4.31
N GLU A 50 -10.52 -28.93 -3.01
CA GLU A 50 -10.21 -27.83 -2.08
C GLU A 50 -8.85 -27.21 -2.37
N GLU A 51 -7.82 -28.01 -2.65
CA GLU A 51 -6.49 -27.50 -3.04
C GLU A 51 -6.57 -26.68 -4.34
N ALA A 52 -7.32 -27.16 -5.34
CA ALA A 52 -7.53 -26.42 -6.59
C ALA A 52 -8.24 -25.07 -6.35
N ALA A 53 -9.25 -25.04 -5.48
CA ALA A 53 -9.96 -23.81 -5.11
C ALA A 53 -9.05 -22.80 -4.39
N GLN A 54 -8.18 -23.28 -3.49
CA GLN A 54 -7.18 -22.44 -2.82
C GLN A 54 -6.19 -21.83 -3.82
N LEU A 55 -5.70 -22.62 -4.77
CA LEU A 55 -4.77 -22.15 -5.80
C LEU A 55 -5.44 -21.14 -6.74
N GLU A 56 -6.70 -21.34 -7.11
CA GLU A 56 -7.47 -20.38 -7.93
C GLU A 56 -7.69 -19.05 -7.18
N ALA A 57 -7.99 -19.11 -5.88
CA ALA A 57 -8.10 -17.93 -5.03
C ALA A 57 -6.76 -17.18 -4.94
N ALA A 58 -5.65 -17.89 -4.74
CA ALA A 58 -4.32 -17.30 -4.69
C ALA A 58 -3.96 -16.61 -6.01
N HIS A 59 -4.21 -17.29 -7.14
CA HIS A 59 -4.00 -16.74 -8.49
C HIS A 59 -4.84 -15.47 -8.73
N THR A 60 -6.08 -15.45 -8.25
CA THR A 60 -6.97 -14.29 -8.40
C THR A 60 -6.43 -13.06 -7.67
N ILE A 61 -5.94 -13.22 -6.43
CA ILE A 61 -5.35 -12.11 -5.67
C ILE A 61 -4.08 -11.58 -6.34
N LEU A 62 -3.20 -12.48 -6.80
CA LEU A 62 -2.00 -12.10 -7.54
C LEU A 62 -2.34 -11.33 -8.82
N SER A 63 -3.33 -11.82 -9.56
CA SER A 63 -3.81 -11.17 -10.78
C SER A 63 -4.38 -9.79 -10.49
N ASP A 64 -5.22 -9.65 -9.46
CA ASP A 64 -5.81 -8.37 -9.09
C ASP A 64 -4.72 -7.32 -8.77
N VAL A 65 -3.72 -7.71 -7.96
CA VAL A 65 -2.60 -6.83 -7.62
C VAL A 65 -1.82 -6.43 -8.87
N LEU A 66 -1.54 -7.35 -9.79
CA LEU A 66 -0.76 -7.07 -11.00
C LEU A 66 -1.55 -6.24 -12.04
N TYR A 67 -2.84 -6.52 -12.23
CA TYR A 67 -3.62 -5.86 -13.28
C TYR A 67 -4.23 -4.53 -12.84
N ASN A 68 -4.61 -4.37 -11.57
CA ASN A 68 -5.07 -3.06 -11.08
C ASN A 68 -3.91 -2.08 -10.94
N THR A 69 -2.71 -2.54 -10.62
CA THR A 69 -1.51 -1.67 -10.66
C THR A 69 -1.13 -1.30 -12.11
N ALA A 70 -1.42 -2.16 -13.10
CA ALA A 70 -1.18 -1.86 -14.50
C ALA A 70 -2.20 -0.87 -15.12
N LYS A 71 -3.48 -0.92 -14.72
CA LYS A 71 -4.54 -0.06 -15.29
C LYS A 71 -4.41 1.42 -14.96
N GLU A 72 -3.77 1.79 -13.86
CA GLU A 72 -3.51 3.21 -13.53
C GLU A 72 -2.28 3.80 -14.23
N SER A 73 -1.54 2.99 -15.00
CA SER A 73 -0.34 3.43 -15.76
C SER A 73 -0.62 3.75 -17.24
N SER A 74 -1.88 3.73 -17.69
CA SER A 74 -2.27 3.92 -19.10
C SER A 74 -3.14 5.13 -19.35
#